data_AF-A0A8W8J1C0-F1
#
_entry.id   AF-A0A8W8J1C0-F1
#
_cell.length_a   1.000
_cell.length_b   1.000
_cell.length_c   1.000
_cell.angle_alpha   90.00
_cell.angle_beta   90.00
_cell.angle_gamma   90.00
#
_symmetry.space_group_name_H-M   'P 1'
#
loop_
_entity.id
_entity.type
_entity.pdbx_description
1 polymer ?
#
loop_
_entity_poly.entity_id
_entity_poly.type
_entity_poly.pdbx_seq_one_letter_code
_entity_poly.pdbx_strand_id
1 'polypeptide(L)'
;MLKIAVLVCVCVGLMHGYPGFLKEIPNGEAVPNPCTEDPEDKWNLVGHMYASRIEFMRARRQNPDRYVNVFGEMFFSNGQNWTAICDLDADNDGKTNGVELGDPECVWERGTIPAGPATGHPGICEIETQECLSKASDICPTTTTP
;
A
#
# COMPACT_ATOMS: atom_id res chain seq x y z
N MET A 1 28.82 36.06 5.28
CA MET A 1 28.45 35.26 4.09
C MET A 1 28.89 33.80 4.20
N LEU A 2 30.14 33.50 4.60
CA LEU A 2 30.61 32.10 4.79
C LEU A 2 29.88 31.31 5.89
N LYS A 3 29.43 31.98 6.97
CA LYS A 3 28.69 31.34 8.08
C LYS A 3 27.26 30.89 7.72
N ILE A 4 26.62 31.52 6.72
CA ILE A 4 25.27 31.15 6.27
C ILE A 4 25.36 29.93 5.33
N ALA A 5 26.40 29.84 4.50
CA ALA A 5 26.62 28.72 3.60
C ALA A 5 26.86 27.37 4.33
N VAL A 6 27.57 27.39 5.46
CA VAL A 6 27.82 26.19 6.27
C VAL A 6 26.54 25.66 6.92
N LEU A 7 25.61 26.55 7.32
CA LEU A 7 24.35 26.16 7.97
C LEU A 7 23.37 25.50 6.98
N VAL A 8 23.35 25.95 5.72
CA VAL A 8 22.50 25.37 4.66
C VAL A 8 22.95 23.96 4.29
N CYS A 9 24.26 23.67 4.24
CA CYS A 9 24.76 22.33 3.91
C CYS A 9 24.45 21.28 4.99
N VAL A 10 24.38 21.66 6.26
CA VAL A 10 24.09 20.73 7.37
C VAL A 10 22.62 20.31 7.39
N CYS A 11 21.68 21.19 7.01
CA CYS A 11 20.26 20.86 6.97
C CYS A 11 19.86 19.93 5.82
N VAL A 12 20.59 19.95 4.69
CA VAL A 12 20.31 19.07 3.54
C VAL A 12 20.72 17.62 3.82
N GLY A 13 21.75 17.39 4.64
CA GLY A 13 22.23 16.04 5.00
C GLY A 13 21.29 15.24 5.92
N LEU A 14 20.27 15.88 6.50
CA LEU A 14 19.27 15.23 7.36
C LEU A 14 17.94 14.94 6.63
N MET A 15 17.84 15.27 5.34
CA MET A 15 16.70 14.87 4.50
C MET A 15 16.92 13.46 3.96
N HIS A 16 17.08 12.49 4.86
CA HIS A 16 16.88 11.09 4.48
C HIS A 16 15.37 10.89 4.39
N GLY A 17 14.81 11.06 3.19
CA GLY A 17 13.46 10.56 2.92
C GLY A 17 13.46 9.07 3.23
N TYR A 18 12.58 8.62 4.13
CA TYR A 18 12.33 7.20 4.33
C TYR A 18 12.11 6.58 2.94
N PRO A 19 12.70 5.43 2.60
CA PRO A 19 12.35 4.75 1.36
C PRO A 19 10.82 4.65 1.33
N GLY A 20 10.21 5.09 0.21
CA GLY A 20 8.75 5.06 0.11
C GLY A 20 8.27 3.63 0.35
N PHE A 21 7.18 3.47 1.11
CA PHE A 21 6.56 2.18 1.44
C PHE A 21 6.49 1.21 0.25
N LEU A 22 6.25 1.72 -0.96
CA LEU A 22 6.20 0.94 -2.20
C LEU A 22 7.49 0.16 -2.52
N LYS A 23 8.65 0.62 -2.01
CA LYS A 23 9.95 -0.05 -2.16
C LYS A 23 10.23 -1.08 -1.08
N GLU A 24 9.35 -1.17 -0.08
CA GLU A 24 9.47 -2.07 1.07
C GLU A 24 8.67 -3.35 0.91
N ILE A 25 7.95 -3.49 -0.20
CA ILE A 25 7.13 -4.63 -0.56
C ILE A 25 7.38 -5.01 -2.03
N PRO A 26 7.19 -6.27 -2.43
CA PRO A 26 7.26 -6.66 -3.83
C PRO A 26 6.14 -5.98 -4.63
N ASN A 27 6.46 -5.58 -5.86
CA ASN A 27 5.51 -4.96 -6.80
C ASN A 27 4.72 -3.76 -6.25
N GLY A 28 5.23 -3.02 -5.25
CA GLY A 28 4.47 -1.94 -4.60
C GLY A 28 4.00 -0.83 -5.55
N GLU A 29 4.70 -0.59 -6.67
CA GLU A 29 4.30 0.38 -7.70
C GLU A 29 3.31 -0.20 -8.75
N ALA A 30 3.00 -1.49 -8.68
CA ALA A 30 2.23 -2.23 -9.69
C ALA A 30 1.03 -3.00 -9.11
N VAL A 31 0.62 -2.71 -7.87
CA VAL A 31 -0.52 -3.35 -7.22
C VAL A 31 -1.81 -2.99 -7.98
N PRO A 32 -2.61 -3.98 -8.44
CA PRO A 32 -3.89 -3.73 -9.11
C PRO A 32 -4.84 -2.89 -8.26
N ASN A 33 -5.66 -2.05 -8.89
CA ASN A 33 -6.76 -1.37 -8.23
C ASN A 33 -8.05 -2.20 -8.38
N PRO A 34 -8.51 -2.93 -7.33
CA PRO A 34 -9.70 -3.77 -7.43
C PRO A 34 -11.01 -2.97 -7.49
N CYS A 35 -10.95 -1.64 -7.28
CA CYS A 35 -12.12 -0.78 -7.34
C CYS A 35 -12.48 -0.34 -8.77
N THR A 36 -11.71 -0.75 -9.78
CA THR A 36 -11.97 -0.39 -11.18
C THR A 36 -11.83 -1.59 -12.10
N GLU A 37 -12.49 -1.53 -13.25
CA GLU A 37 -12.33 -2.53 -14.32
C GLU A 37 -11.12 -2.26 -15.22
N ASP A 38 -10.42 -1.12 -15.03
CA ASP A 38 -9.26 -0.76 -15.83
C ASP A 38 -8.01 -1.48 -15.30
N PRO A 39 -7.44 -2.46 -16.06
CA PRO A 39 -6.27 -3.20 -15.61
C PRO A 39 -5.01 -2.33 -15.51
N GLU A 40 -4.98 -1.16 -16.14
CA GLU A 40 -3.87 -0.21 -16.06
C GLU A 40 -3.95 0.70 -14.83
N ASP A 41 -5.11 0.76 -14.16
CA ASP A 41 -5.25 1.54 -12.93
C ASP A 41 -4.62 0.80 -11.75
N LYS A 42 -3.71 1.48 -11.05
CA LYS A 42 -2.89 0.90 -9.98
C LYS A 42 -3.13 1.60 -8.67
N TRP A 43 -3.04 0.84 -7.59
CA TRP A 43 -3.10 1.36 -6.23
C TRP A 43 -1.76 1.96 -5.80
N ASN A 44 -1.49 3.19 -6.23
CA ASN A 44 -0.20 3.87 -6.04
C ASN A 44 0.13 4.20 -4.58
N LEU A 45 -0.84 4.10 -3.67
CA LEU A 45 -0.66 4.31 -2.22
C LEU A 45 -1.01 3.03 -1.45
N VAL A 46 -0.35 1.91 -1.76
CA VAL A 46 -0.55 0.64 -1.05
C VAL A 46 -0.36 0.84 0.46
N GLY A 47 -1.19 0.20 1.26
CA GLY A 47 -1.25 0.41 2.71
C GLY A 47 -2.16 1.56 3.15
N HIS A 48 -2.67 2.36 2.21
CA HIS A 48 -3.68 3.38 2.47
C HIS A 48 -5.07 2.98 1.99
N MET A 49 -6.09 3.63 2.54
CA MET A 49 -7.49 3.50 2.10
C MET A 49 -7.80 4.23 0.77
N TYR A 50 -6.80 4.86 0.14
CA TYR A 50 -6.98 5.64 -1.08
C TYR A 50 -5.94 5.22 -2.12
N ALA A 51 -6.37 5.01 -3.36
CA ALA A 51 -5.50 4.56 -4.46
C ALA A 51 -4.48 5.61 -4.87
N SER A 52 -4.80 6.91 -4.71
CA SER A 52 -3.95 8.00 -5.16
C SER A 52 -3.71 9.09 -4.11
N ARG A 53 -2.62 9.85 -4.28
CA ARG A 53 -2.31 11.02 -3.44
C ARG A 53 -3.40 12.09 -3.54
N ILE A 54 -4.03 12.23 -4.70
CA ILE A 54 -5.10 13.22 -4.91
C ILE A 54 -6.32 12.86 -4.06
N GLU A 55 -6.73 11.59 -4.05
CA GLU A 55 -7.83 11.09 -3.23
C GLU A 55 -7.51 11.20 -1.74
N PHE A 56 -6.33 10.76 -1.33
CA PHE A 56 -5.87 10.93 0.05
C PHE A 56 -5.94 12.41 0.49
N MET A 57 -5.47 13.35 -0.33
CA MET A 57 -5.51 14.78 0.00
C MET A 57 -6.92 15.36 -0.02
N ARG A 58 -7.86 14.79 -0.77
CA ARG A 58 -9.29 15.15 -0.71
C ARG A 58 -9.90 14.65 0.59
N ALA A 59 -9.72 13.37 0.91
CA ALA A 59 -10.27 12.77 2.11
C ALA A 59 -9.70 13.37 3.40
N ARG A 60 -8.39 13.66 3.44
CA ARG A 60 -7.74 14.31 4.58
C ARG A 60 -8.31 15.67 4.96
N ARG A 61 -8.92 16.38 4.00
CA ARG A 61 -9.60 17.65 4.30
C ARG A 61 -10.97 17.45 4.95
N GLN A 62 -11.56 16.26 4.81
CA GLN A 62 -12.90 15.94 5.25
C GLN A 62 -12.91 15.11 6.53
N ASN A 63 -11.99 14.14 6.65
CA ASN A 63 -11.89 13.24 7.80
C ASN A 63 -10.41 13.06 8.21
N PRO A 64 -9.99 13.62 9.36
CA PRO A 64 -8.59 13.60 9.79
C PRO A 64 -8.08 12.24 10.30
N ASP A 65 -8.96 11.28 10.64
CA ASP A 65 -8.63 10.31 11.70
C ASP A 65 -8.25 8.89 11.25
N ARG A 66 -8.40 8.51 9.97
CA ARG A 66 -7.91 7.20 9.48
C ARG A 66 -7.63 7.19 7.97
N TYR A 67 -6.43 6.77 7.59
CA TYR A 67 -6.01 6.69 6.19
C TYR A 67 -5.24 5.42 5.81
N VAL A 68 -4.99 4.54 6.78
CA VAL A 68 -4.31 3.26 6.56
C VAL A 68 -5.36 2.16 6.48
N ASN A 69 -5.15 1.22 5.57
CA ASN A 69 -5.96 0.01 5.51
C ASN A 69 -5.35 -1.08 6.41
N VAL A 70 -6.00 -2.23 6.47
CA VAL A 70 -5.58 -3.36 7.32
C VAL A 70 -4.16 -3.86 7.00
N PHE A 71 -3.77 -3.86 5.72
CA PHE A 71 -2.41 -4.19 5.29
C PHE A 71 -1.38 -3.20 5.82
N GLY A 72 -1.65 -1.89 5.67
CA GLY A 72 -0.75 -0.84 6.14
C GLY A 72 -0.58 -0.86 7.67
N GLU A 73 -1.65 -1.12 8.41
CA GLU A 73 -1.62 -1.31 9.86
C GLU A 73 -0.81 -2.56 10.26
N MET A 74 -1.01 -3.69 9.55
CA MET A 74 -0.25 -4.93 9.76
C MET A 74 1.24 -4.73 9.48
N PHE A 75 1.60 -4.11 8.36
CA PHE A 75 3.00 -3.85 8.01
C PHE A 75 3.66 -2.94 9.04
N PHE A 76 3.00 -1.86 9.44
CA PHE A 76 3.52 -0.93 10.43
C PHE A 76 3.72 -1.60 11.80
N SER A 77 2.74 -2.37 12.28
CA SER A 77 2.81 -3.06 13.57
C SER A 77 3.88 -4.17 13.61
N ASN A 78 4.24 -4.74 12.46
CA ASN A 78 5.35 -5.68 12.31
C ASN A 78 6.68 -5.00 11.97
N GLY A 79 6.82 -3.71 12.25
CA GLY A 79 8.08 -2.98 12.09
C GLY A 79 8.48 -2.76 10.63
N GLN A 80 7.51 -2.76 9.72
CA GLN A 80 7.72 -2.61 8.28
C GLN A 80 8.66 -3.68 7.70
N ASN A 81 8.50 -4.91 8.20
CA ASN A 81 9.27 -6.07 7.77
C ASN A 81 8.43 -6.96 6.87
N TRP A 82 8.79 -7.03 5.58
CA TRP A 82 8.08 -7.85 4.59
C TRP A 82 8.02 -9.32 5.01
N THR A 83 9.16 -9.89 5.41
CA THR A 83 9.26 -11.29 5.83
C THR A 83 8.35 -11.61 7.02
N ALA A 84 8.02 -10.63 7.87
CA ALA A 84 7.14 -10.84 9.01
C ALA A 84 5.65 -10.94 8.62
N ILE A 85 5.27 -10.41 7.46
CA ILE A 85 3.86 -10.34 7.03
C ILE A 85 3.57 -11.10 5.75
N CYS A 86 4.57 -11.53 4.99
CA CYS A 86 4.38 -12.11 3.66
C CYS A 86 3.42 -13.33 3.66
N ASP A 87 3.56 -14.24 4.62
CA ASP A 87 2.71 -15.42 4.76
C ASP A 87 1.37 -15.16 5.48
N LEU A 88 1.08 -13.90 5.81
CA LEU A 88 -0.19 -13.50 6.44
C LEU A 88 -1.21 -13.08 5.38
N ASP A 89 -2.48 -13.17 5.73
CA ASP A 89 -3.63 -12.73 4.93
C ASP A 89 -4.27 -11.55 5.68
N ALA A 90 -4.00 -10.32 5.22
CA ALA A 90 -4.33 -9.13 5.99
C ALA A 90 -5.79 -8.67 5.85
N ASP A 91 -6.43 -8.96 4.71
CA ASP A 91 -7.83 -8.60 4.45
C ASP A 91 -8.81 -9.78 4.56
N ASN A 92 -8.29 -10.98 4.83
CA ASN A 92 -9.03 -12.21 5.06
C ASN A 92 -9.80 -12.69 3.82
N ASP A 93 -9.23 -12.50 2.64
CA ASP A 93 -9.78 -12.99 1.36
C ASP A 93 -9.33 -14.42 1.02
N GLY A 94 -8.42 -15.00 1.82
CA GLY A 94 -7.90 -16.36 1.63
C GLY A 94 -6.61 -16.43 0.81
N LYS A 95 -6.04 -15.30 0.38
CA LYS A 95 -4.70 -15.22 -0.22
C LYS A 95 -3.74 -14.58 0.78
N THR A 96 -2.49 -15.03 0.76
CA THR A 96 -1.45 -14.36 1.54
C THR A 96 -0.98 -13.10 0.82
N ASN A 97 -0.47 -12.13 1.58
CA ASN A 97 0.13 -10.92 1.05
C ASN A 97 1.18 -11.24 -0.03
N GLY A 98 1.98 -12.31 0.19
CA GLY A 98 2.97 -12.79 -0.76
C GLY A 98 2.38 -13.28 -2.07
N VAL A 99 1.31 -14.08 -2.03
CA VAL A 99 0.60 -14.52 -3.25
C VAL A 99 0.09 -13.32 -4.04
N GLU A 100 -0.53 -12.36 -3.37
CA GLU A 100 -1.12 -11.19 -4.01
C GLU A 100 -0.08 -10.23 -4.59
N LEU A 101 1.04 -10.02 -3.89
CA LEU A 101 2.10 -9.10 -4.30
C LEU A 101 3.19 -9.74 -5.15
N GLY A 102 3.05 -11.01 -5.54
CA GLY A 102 3.96 -11.68 -6.47
C GLY A 102 5.24 -12.26 -5.85
N ASP A 103 5.18 -12.59 -4.56
CA ASP A 103 6.20 -13.30 -3.78
C ASP A 103 5.58 -14.48 -3.00
N PRO A 104 5.04 -15.51 -3.68
CA PRO A 104 4.30 -16.60 -3.02
C PRO A 104 5.16 -17.49 -2.12
N GLU A 105 6.49 -17.48 -2.29
CA GLU A 105 7.43 -18.26 -1.47
C GLU A 105 8.09 -17.41 -0.37
N CYS A 106 7.71 -16.14 -0.24
CA CYS A 106 8.23 -15.21 0.76
C CYS A 106 9.76 -15.07 0.77
N VAL A 107 10.35 -15.03 -0.42
CA VAL A 107 11.81 -14.95 -0.64
C VAL A 107 12.24 -13.59 -1.17
N TRP A 108 11.31 -12.68 -1.48
CA TRP A 108 11.65 -11.37 -1.99
C TRP A 108 12.41 -10.57 -0.94
N GLU A 109 13.50 -9.95 -1.38
CA GLU A 109 14.25 -8.98 -0.61
C GLU A 109 14.23 -7.62 -1.31
N ARG A 110 14.36 -6.55 -0.52
CA ARG A 110 14.37 -5.18 -1.04
C ARG A 110 15.36 -5.02 -2.19
N GLY A 111 14.85 -4.56 -3.33
CA GLY A 111 15.65 -4.30 -4.54
C GLY A 111 15.85 -5.51 -5.45
N THR A 112 15.32 -6.67 -5.08
CA THR A 112 15.26 -7.85 -5.97
C THR A 112 14.02 -7.82 -6.85
N ILE A 113 14.02 -8.65 -7.90
CA ILE A 113 12.87 -8.82 -8.77
C ILE A 113 11.92 -9.83 -8.10
N PRO A 114 10.63 -9.48 -7.88
CA PRO A 114 9.63 -10.43 -7.37
C PRO A 114 9.50 -11.66 -8.26
N ALA A 115 9.07 -12.79 -7.68
CA ALA A 115 8.91 -14.05 -8.41
C ALA A 115 7.83 -13.99 -9.50
N GLY A 116 6.80 -13.16 -9.30
CA GLY A 116 5.72 -12.92 -10.24
C GLY A 116 5.18 -11.49 -10.18
N PRO A 117 4.18 -11.17 -11.03
CA PRO A 117 3.47 -9.90 -10.94
C PRO A 117 2.58 -9.86 -9.69
N ALA A 118 2.18 -8.66 -9.27
CA ALA A 118 1.06 -8.52 -8.34
C ALA A 118 -0.24 -8.94 -9.05
N THR A 119 -1.06 -9.72 -8.34
CA THR A 119 -2.30 -10.31 -8.85
C THR A 119 -3.54 -9.91 -8.06
N GLY A 120 -3.36 -9.28 -6.89
CA GLY A 120 -4.42 -8.79 -6.03
C GLY A 120 -3.95 -7.63 -5.17
N HIS A 121 -4.82 -7.15 -4.29
CA HIS A 121 -4.56 -6.05 -3.39
C HIS A 121 -4.63 -6.51 -1.92
N PRO A 122 -3.50 -6.48 -1.18
CA PRO A 122 -3.34 -7.19 0.11
C PRO A 122 -4.08 -6.60 1.31
N GLY A 123 -4.94 -5.62 1.06
CA GLY A 123 -5.67 -4.87 2.09
C GLY A 123 -7.10 -4.53 1.68
N ILE A 124 -7.60 -5.15 0.61
CA ILE A 124 -8.96 -5.00 0.09
C ILE A 124 -9.43 -6.39 -0.27
N CYS A 125 -10.34 -6.93 0.53
CA CYS A 125 -10.84 -8.28 0.31
C CYS A 125 -11.56 -8.40 -1.06
N GLU A 126 -11.15 -9.38 -1.89
CA GLU A 126 -11.61 -9.53 -3.28
C GLU A 126 -12.50 -10.78 -3.54
N ILE A 127 -12.96 -11.48 -2.50
CA ILE A 127 -13.86 -12.63 -2.65
C ILE A 127 -15.34 -12.25 -2.55
N GLU A 128 -16.21 -12.98 -3.25
CA GLU A 128 -17.66 -12.76 -3.25
C GLU A 128 -18.34 -13.31 -1.98
N THR A 129 -17.97 -12.80 -0.81
CA THR A 129 -18.67 -13.06 0.45
C THR A 129 -19.27 -11.78 1.02
N GLN A 130 -20.41 -11.88 1.71
CA GLN A 130 -21.08 -10.71 2.27
C GLN A 130 -20.19 -9.92 3.25
N GLU A 131 -19.34 -10.60 4.01
CA GLU A 131 -18.37 -9.98 4.90
C GLU A 131 -17.32 -9.20 4.10
N CYS A 132 -16.74 -9.83 3.09
CA CYS A 132 -15.71 -9.26 2.23
C CYS A 132 -16.21 -8.02 1.49
N LEU A 133 -17.38 -8.10 0.86
CA LEU A 133 -18.02 -6.99 0.15
C LEU A 133 -18.26 -5.78 1.07
N SER A 134 -18.61 -6.02 2.33
CA SER A 134 -18.81 -4.92 3.29
C SER A 134 -17.50 -4.17 3.59
N LYS A 135 -16.40 -4.90 3.84
CA LYS A 135 -15.08 -4.31 4.09
C LYS A 135 -14.53 -3.62 2.85
N ALA A 136 -14.69 -4.24 1.68
CA ALA A 136 -14.28 -3.66 0.40
C ALA A 136 -15.05 -2.38 0.10
N SER A 137 -16.35 -2.30 0.41
CA SER A 137 -17.18 -1.12 0.13
C SER A 137 -16.76 0.15 0.87
N ASP A 138 -16.07 0.02 2.01
CA ASP A 138 -15.51 1.16 2.75
C ASP A 138 -14.30 1.80 2.03
N ILE A 139 -13.64 1.04 1.14
CA ILE A 139 -12.41 1.43 0.43
C ILE A 139 -12.69 1.66 -1.07
N CYS A 140 -13.49 0.78 -1.66
CA CYS A 140 -14.02 0.80 -3.03
C CYS A 140 -15.49 1.24 -3.00
N PRO A 141 -15.80 2.53 -2.83
CA PRO A 141 -17.18 2.96 -2.95
C PRO A 141 -17.65 2.67 -4.37
N THR A 142 -18.60 1.74 -4.50
CA THR A 142 -19.29 1.54 -5.78
C THR A 142 -19.84 2.90 -6.20
N THR A 143 -19.53 3.36 -7.40
CA THR A 143 -20.27 4.46 -8.00
C THR A 143 -21.73 4.02 -8.00
N THR A 144 -22.53 4.57 -7.08
CA THR A 144 -23.99 4.51 -7.21
C THR A 144 -24.29 5.08 -8.58
N THR A 145 -24.60 4.18 -9.52
CA THR A 145 -25.14 4.58 -10.80
C THR A 145 -26.44 5.31 -10.47
N PRO A 146 -26.63 6.56 -10.95
CA PRO A 146 -27.83 7.34 -10.63
C PRO A 146 -29.12 6.65 -11.07
#